data_AF-A0AAD7E353-F1
#
_entry.id   AF-A0AAD7E353-F1
#
_cell.length_a   1.000
_cell.length_b   1.000
_cell.length_c   1.000
_cell.angle_alpha   90.00
_cell.angle_beta   90.00
_cell.angle_gamma   90.00
#
_symmetry.space_group_name_H-M   'P 1'
#
loop_
_entity.id
_entity.type
_entity.pdbx_description
1 polymer ?
#
loop_
_entity_poly.entity_id
_entity_poly.type
_entity_poly.pdbx_seq_one_letter_code
_entity_poly.pdbx_strand_id
1 'polypeptide(L)'
;MEATHGPERGAYIWGRSVHNIRIERLWCDVTRGFGRKWSNFFLSLEFSAGLRPDLDAHIWLLHHLFLAAINQDAADWARTWNEHKIRFDNERTRSPRDMFFFGMIENGLRGFDSDPDASRDDDDIEDLDTYGIDWEELHNADIMAHHAEHNNDQELGPDALENPFSNVGPHQLSHVDVQEPLCPFTPEQVAGLDAHLALNLHSQSRNMNSRRSVWIDALSYCRQLYDSE
;
A
#
# COMPACT_ATOMS: atom_id res chain seq x y z
N MET A 1 -5.43 2.14 -20.27
CA MET A 1 -5.82 0.71 -20.33
C MET A 1 -6.94 0.48 -21.33
N GLU A 2 -8.09 1.15 -21.25
CA GLU A 2 -9.14 1.00 -22.29
C GLU A 2 -8.70 1.50 -23.68
N ALA A 3 -7.92 2.58 -23.73
CA ALA A 3 -7.39 3.13 -24.98
C ALA A 3 -6.44 2.18 -25.73
N THR A 4 -5.85 1.20 -25.04
CA THR A 4 -4.93 0.21 -25.62
C THR A 4 -5.57 -1.16 -25.81
N HIS A 5 -6.57 -1.54 -25.00
CA HIS A 5 -7.15 -2.89 -25.03
C HIS A 5 -8.62 -2.94 -25.48
N GLY A 6 -9.28 -1.81 -25.72
CA GLY A 6 -10.69 -1.72 -26.10
C GLY A 6 -11.64 -1.66 -24.89
N PRO A 7 -12.83 -1.05 -25.05
CA PRO A 7 -13.84 -1.00 -23.99
C PRO A 7 -14.34 -2.42 -23.65
N GLU A 8 -14.74 -2.62 -22.38
CA GLU A 8 -15.36 -3.85 -21.85
C GLU A 8 -14.50 -5.13 -21.81
N ARG A 9 -13.17 -5.04 -21.98
CA ARG A 9 -12.29 -6.23 -21.95
C ARG A 9 -11.91 -6.77 -20.58
N GLY A 10 -12.48 -6.25 -19.49
CA GLY A 10 -12.30 -6.84 -18.16
C GLY A 10 -10.84 -6.91 -17.68
N ALA A 11 -9.97 -5.96 -18.09
CA ALA A 11 -8.60 -5.83 -17.58
C ALA A 11 -8.58 -5.26 -16.15
N TYR A 12 -9.49 -5.75 -15.31
CA TYR A 12 -9.71 -5.35 -13.94
C TYR A 12 -10.19 -6.59 -13.18
N ILE A 13 -9.49 -6.93 -12.09
CA ILE A 13 -9.89 -8.05 -11.23
C ILE A 13 -11.14 -7.58 -10.47
N TRP A 14 -12.29 -8.10 -10.85
CA TRP A 14 -13.57 -7.77 -10.24
C TRP A 14 -14.38 -9.02 -9.98
N GLY A 15 -14.98 -9.09 -8.79
CA GLY A 15 -15.79 -10.20 -8.30
C GLY A 15 -16.24 -9.92 -6.87
N ARG A 16 -17.08 -10.78 -6.29
CA ARG A 16 -17.42 -10.73 -4.85
C ARG A 16 -16.13 -10.63 -4.02
N SER A 17 -16.10 -9.86 -2.93
CA SER A 17 -14.91 -9.59 -2.09
C SER A 17 -14.05 -10.83 -1.72
N VAL A 18 -14.64 -12.03 -1.75
CA VAL A 18 -13.98 -13.34 -1.65
C VAL A 18 -12.91 -13.63 -2.73
N HIS A 19 -12.89 -12.89 -3.85
CA HIS A 19 -11.89 -13.04 -4.92
C HIS A 19 -10.60 -12.24 -4.65
N ASN A 20 -10.60 -11.38 -3.63
CA ASN A 20 -9.46 -10.52 -3.28
C ASN A 20 -8.67 -11.01 -2.05
N ILE A 21 -8.99 -12.20 -1.52
CA ILE A 21 -8.47 -12.70 -0.23
C ILE A 21 -6.93 -12.71 -0.19
N ARG A 22 -6.27 -13.04 -1.30
CA ARG A 22 -4.80 -13.09 -1.37
C ARG A 22 -4.17 -11.69 -1.23
N ILE A 23 -4.81 -10.67 -1.80
CA ILE A 23 -4.39 -9.26 -1.67
C ILE A 23 -4.70 -8.77 -0.26
N GLU A 24 -5.85 -9.12 0.32
CA GLU A 24 -6.21 -8.78 1.70
C GLU A 24 -5.24 -9.39 2.73
N ARG A 25 -4.83 -10.64 2.50
CA ARG A 25 -3.78 -11.29 3.30
C ARG A 25 -2.45 -10.57 3.18
N LEU A 26 -2.07 -10.16 1.97
CA LEU A 26 -0.87 -9.37 1.75
C LEU A 26 -0.96 -8.04 2.51
N TRP A 27 -2.10 -7.35 2.49
CA TRP A 27 -2.33 -6.13 3.27
C TRP A 27 -2.24 -6.37 4.78
N CYS A 28 -2.81 -7.46 5.29
CA CYS A 28 -2.62 -7.88 6.68
C CYS A 28 -1.12 -8.01 7.03
N ASP A 29 -0.35 -8.66 6.15
CA ASP A 29 1.09 -8.86 6.34
C ASP A 29 1.90 -7.55 6.23
N VAL A 30 1.51 -6.65 5.34
CA VAL A 30 2.09 -5.28 5.20
C VAL A 30 1.88 -4.50 6.49
N THR A 31 0.64 -4.46 6.98
CA THR A 31 0.25 -3.79 8.22
C THR A 31 1.00 -4.38 9.41
N ARG A 32 1.08 -5.71 9.52
CA ARG A 32 1.83 -6.38 10.59
C ARG A 32 3.34 -6.17 10.46
N GLY A 33 3.88 -6.16 9.24
CA GLY A 33 5.31 -6.16 8.95
C GLY A 33 6.00 -4.83 9.18
N PHE A 34 5.45 -3.72 8.65
CA PHE A 34 6.02 -2.40 8.87
C PHE A 34 4.98 -1.31 9.15
N GLY A 35 3.75 -1.44 8.65
CA GLY A 35 2.71 -0.40 8.77
C GLY A 35 2.36 -0.05 10.22
N ARG A 36 2.12 -1.06 11.07
CA ARG A 36 1.72 -0.88 12.47
C ARG A 36 2.74 -0.10 13.29
N LYS A 37 4.03 -0.28 13.01
CA LYS A 37 5.12 0.46 13.66
C LYS A 37 4.98 1.97 13.41
N TRP A 38 4.75 2.35 12.15
CA TRP A 38 4.60 3.74 11.75
C TRP A 38 3.28 4.34 12.20
N SER A 39 2.18 3.58 12.11
CA SER A 39 0.88 3.99 12.67
C SER A 39 1.00 4.31 14.17
N ASN A 40 1.54 3.39 14.97
CA ASN A 40 1.76 3.61 16.40
C ASN A 40 2.67 4.82 16.67
N PHE A 41 3.70 5.01 15.84
CA PHE A 41 4.58 6.17 15.94
C PHE A 41 3.82 7.47 15.73
N PHE A 42 3.01 7.60 14.67
CA PHE A 42 2.23 8.81 14.41
C PHE A 42 1.18 9.08 15.48
N LEU A 43 0.46 8.05 15.95
CA LEU A 43 -0.45 8.17 17.10
C LEU A 43 0.29 8.68 18.35
N SER A 44 1.52 8.21 18.58
CA SER A 44 2.33 8.71 19.70
C SER A 44 2.74 10.18 19.52
N LEU A 45 2.96 10.64 18.29
CA LEU A 45 3.28 12.04 17.99
C LEU A 45 2.06 12.93 18.18
N GLU A 46 0.88 12.46 17.79
CA GLU A 46 -0.38 13.17 17.99
C GLU A 46 -0.69 13.34 19.47
N PHE A 47 -0.60 12.26 20.23
CA PHE A 47 -0.91 12.27 21.66
C PHE A 47 0.03 13.14 22.50
N SER A 48 1.32 13.24 22.13
CA SER A 48 2.34 13.77 23.06
C SER A 48 3.47 14.59 22.42
N ALA A 49 3.49 14.78 21.11
CA ALA A 49 4.49 15.59 20.41
C ALA A 49 3.88 16.68 19.51
N GLY A 50 2.58 16.95 19.67
CA GLY A 50 1.88 18.07 19.03
C GLY A 50 1.67 17.92 17.53
N LEU A 51 1.70 16.70 16.99
CA LEU A 51 1.25 16.44 15.63
C LEU A 51 -0.25 16.73 15.53
N ARG A 52 -0.65 17.47 14.49
CA ARG A 52 -2.04 17.73 14.13
C ARG A 52 -2.29 17.15 12.74
N PRO A 53 -3.04 16.05 12.61
CA PRO A 53 -3.26 15.40 11.32
C PRO A 53 -4.11 16.25 10.36
N ASP A 54 -4.94 17.15 10.89
CA ASP A 54 -5.79 18.04 10.08
C ASP A 54 -5.03 19.19 9.40
N LEU A 55 -3.71 19.29 9.59
CA LEU A 55 -2.90 20.37 9.03
C LEU A 55 -1.93 19.87 7.97
N ASP A 56 -2.13 20.31 6.73
CA ASP A 56 -1.28 19.97 5.58
C ASP A 56 0.20 20.30 5.84
N ALA A 57 0.50 21.39 6.55
CA ALA A 57 1.87 21.75 6.93
C ALA A 57 2.54 20.68 7.83
N HIS A 58 1.78 20.07 8.73
CA HIS A 58 2.29 18.98 9.58
C HIS A 58 2.46 17.69 8.76
N ILE A 59 1.53 17.39 7.84
CA ILE A 59 1.64 16.24 6.93
C ILE A 59 2.85 16.39 6.00
N TRP A 60 3.05 17.58 5.44
CA TRP A 60 4.24 17.93 4.66
C TRP A 60 5.51 17.68 5.47
N LEU A 61 5.58 18.17 6.72
CA LEU A 61 6.75 17.98 7.57
C LEU A 61 7.00 16.49 7.89
N LEU A 62 5.95 15.70 8.11
CA LEU A 62 6.09 14.25 8.26
C LEU A 62 6.66 13.59 7.00
N HIS A 63 6.18 13.99 5.81
CA HIS A 63 6.70 13.48 4.55
C HIS A 63 8.16 13.86 4.37
N HIS A 64 8.50 15.13 4.59
CA HIS A 64 9.87 15.65 4.48
C HIS A 64 10.85 14.90 5.39
N LEU A 65 10.45 14.60 6.62
CA LEU A 65 11.32 13.93 7.60
C LEU A 65 11.37 12.41 7.44
N PHE A 66 10.25 11.76 7.12
CA PHE A 66 10.09 10.32 7.33
C PHE A 66 9.71 9.53 6.09
N LEU A 67 9.29 10.15 4.98
CA LEU A 67 8.85 9.42 3.79
C LEU A 67 9.96 8.52 3.23
N ALA A 68 11.19 9.02 3.14
CA ALA A 68 12.34 8.23 2.71
C ALA A 68 12.57 6.99 3.61
N ALA A 69 12.39 7.15 4.92
CA ALA A 69 12.53 6.07 5.88
C ALA A 69 11.38 5.04 5.81
N ILE A 70 10.14 5.49 5.54
CA ILE A 70 8.98 4.62 5.32
C ILE A 70 9.21 3.80 4.04
N ASN A 71 9.62 4.45 2.95
CA ASN A 71 9.92 3.79 1.68
C ASN A 71 11.05 2.76 1.83
N GLN A 72 12.07 3.08 2.63
CA GLN A 72 13.13 2.11 2.94
C GLN A 72 12.60 0.90 3.71
N ASP A 73 11.79 1.12 4.75
CA ASP A 73 11.18 0.01 5.51
C ASP A 73 10.26 -0.85 4.62
N ALA A 74 9.49 -0.22 3.72
CA ALA A 74 8.64 -0.92 2.76
C ALA A 74 9.47 -1.75 1.76
N ALA A 75 10.57 -1.21 1.24
CA ALA A 75 11.48 -1.93 0.35
C ALA A 75 12.20 -3.10 1.05
N ASP A 76 12.65 -2.90 2.29
CA ASP A 76 13.27 -3.94 3.11
C ASP A 76 12.25 -5.07 3.41
N TRP A 77 11.02 -4.71 3.75
CA TRP A 77 9.93 -5.66 3.96
C TRP A 77 9.61 -6.43 2.68
N ALA A 78 9.46 -5.75 1.54
CA ALA A 78 9.15 -6.38 0.26
C ALA A 78 10.24 -7.38 -0.16
N ARG A 79 11.53 -7.05 0.05
CA ARG A 79 12.63 -7.99 -0.20
C ARG A 79 12.52 -9.22 0.69
N THR A 80 12.31 -9.02 1.99
CA THR A 80 12.21 -10.10 2.98
C THR A 80 11.01 -11.00 2.69
N TRP A 81 9.87 -10.39 2.38
CA TRP A 81 8.66 -11.10 1.98
C TRP A 81 8.91 -11.87 0.68
N ASN A 82 9.52 -11.29 -0.35
CA ASN A 82 9.75 -12.05 -1.59
C ASN A 82 10.69 -13.25 -1.43
N GLU A 83 11.54 -13.27 -0.40
CA GLU A 83 12.47 -14.36 -0.09
C GLU A 83 11.94 -15.36 0.94
N HIS A 84 10.84 -15.06 1.65
CA HIS A 84 10.30 -15.93 2.67
C HIS A 84 9.76 -17.23 2.06
N LYS A 85 9.81 -18.32 2.83
CA LYS A 85 9.47 -19.66 2.34
C LYS A 85 8.02 -19.98 2.69
N ILE A 86 7.19 -20.19 1.66
CA ILE A 86 5.79 -20.60 1.80
C ILE A 86 5.73 -22.12 1.77
N ARG A 87 5.04 -22.69 2.76
CA ARG A 87 4.74 -24.12 2.82
C ARG A 87 3.40 -24.36 2.15
N PHE A 88 3.37 -25.31 1.23
CA PHE A 88 2.16 -25.80 0.61
C PHE A 88 1.97 -27.24 1.06
N ASP A 89 0.72 -27.62 1.34
CA ASP A 89 0.38 -29.00 1.61
C ASP A 89 0.58 -29.79 0.30
N ASN A 90 1.49 -30.77 0.34
CA ASN A 90 1.93 -31.63 -0.78
C ASN A 90 2.94 -31.06 -1.79
N GLU A 91 3.49 -29.86 -1.61
CA GLU A 91 4.56 -29.35 -2.49
C GLU A 91 5.84 -28.92 -1.77
N ARG A 92 6.92 -28.75 -2.55
CA ARG A 92 8.18 -28.24 -2.02
C ARG A 92 8.00 -26.79 -1.60
N THR A 93 8.54 -26.46 -0.43
CA THR A 93 8.57 -25.09 0.08
C THR A 93 9.36 -24.18 -0.87
N ARG A 94 8.71 -23.14 -1.41
CA ARG A 94 9.31 -22.18 -2.35
C ARG A 94 9.12 -20.75 -1.82
N SER A 95 9.99 -19.84 -2.24
CA SER A 95 9.74 -18.42 -1.99
C SER A 95 8.87 -17.82 -3.07
N PRO A 96 8.12 -16.73 -2.81
CA PRO A 96 7.40 -16.00 -3.84
C PRO A 96 8.28 -15.66 -5.05
N ARG A 97 9.54 -15.28 -4.80
CA ARG A 97 10.54 -15.04 -5.85
C ARG A 97 10.86 -16.29 -6.66
N ASP A 98 11.03 -17.44 -6.00
CA ASP A 98 11.24 -18.72 -6.70
C ASP A 98 10.01 -19.08 -7.53
N MET A 99 8.80 -18.94 -6.97
CA MET A 99 7.55 -19.23 -7.65
C MET A 99 7.38 -18.36 -8.90
N PHE A 100 7.65 -17.06 -8.79
CA PHE A 100 7.61 -16.15 -9.93
C PHE A 100 8.64 -16.53 -11.00
N PHE A 101 9.90 -16.77 -10.60
CA PHE A 101 10.97 -17.12 -11.52
C PHE A 101 10.72 -18.46 -12.25
N PHE A 102 10.40 -19.52 -11.51
CA PHE A 102 10.12 -20.83 -12.12
C PHE A 102 8.80 -20.83 -12.88
N GLY A 103 7.79 -20.09 -12.41
CA GLY A 103 6.52 -19.92 -13.12
C GLY A 103 6.71 -19.26 -14.49
N MET A 104 7.59 -18.27 -14.62
CA MET A 104 7.93 -17.68 -15.93
C MET A 104 8.66 -18.66 -16.86
N ILE A 105 9.44 -19.59 -16.31
CA ILE A 105 10.14 -20.62 -17.11
C ILE A 105 9.15 -21.68 -17.57
N GLU A 106 8.24 -22.11 -16.69
CA GLU A 106 7.27 -23.16 -16.95
C GLU A 106 6.13 -22.68 -17.87
N ASN A 107 5.64 -21.45 -17.67
CA ASN A 107 4.43 -20.93 -18.33
C ASN A 107 4.71 -19.76 -19.30
N GLY A 108 5.98 -19.44 -19.56
CA GLY A 108 6.36 -18.32 -20.43
C GLY A 108 6.43 -16.96 -19.73
N LEU A 109 6.99 -15.97 -20.44
CA LEU A 109 7.14 -14.60 -19.94
C LEU A 109 5.76 -13.94 -19.86
N ARG A 110 5.28 -13.62 -18.66
CA ARG A 110 4.06 -12.82 -18.48
C ARG A 110 4.41 -11.36 -18.20
N GLY A 111 3.68 -10.43 -18.82
CA GLY A 111 3.74 -9.00 -18.54
C GLY A 111 4.83 -8.20 -19.26
N PHE A 112 5.55 -8.81 -20.22
CA PHE A 112 6.57 -8.13 -21.03
C PHE A 112 6.22 -8.01 -22.52
N ASP A 113 5.07 -8.54 -22.95
CA ASP A 113 4.69 -8.53 -24.35
C ASP A 113 4.21 -7.14 -24.78
N SER A 114 4.96 -6.53 -25.69
CA SER A 114 4.55 -5.32 -26.43
C SER A 114 3.67 -5.66 -27.64
N ASP A 115 3.34 -6.95 -27.82
CA ASP A 115 2.62 -7.45 -28.98
C ASP A 115 1.14 -7.67 -28.61
N PRO A 116 0.19 -6.90 -29.16
CA PRO A 116 -1.23 -6.99 -28.81
C PRO A 116 -1.89 -8.33 -29.24
N ASP A 117 -1.18 -9.18 -29.98
CA ASP A 117 -1.64 -10.50 -30.45
C ASP A 117 -0.93 -11.67 -29.73
N ALA A 118 -0.04 -11.39 -28.77
CA ALA A 118 0.62 -12.39 -27.92
C ALA A 118 -0.22 -12.81 -26.70
N SER A 119 -1.52 -12.49 -26.67
CA SER A 119 -2.50 -13.06 -25.73
C SER A 119 -2.82 -14.53 -26.04
N ARG A 120 -1.82 -15.31 -26.47
CA ARG A 120 -1.94 -16.76 -26.58
C ARG A 120 -1.56 -17.31 -25.22
N ASP A 121 -2.57 -17.86 -24.56
CA ASP A 121 -2.56 -18.46 -23.23
C ASP A 121 -2.77 -17.44 -22.09
N ASP A 122 -3.73 -16.52 -22.27
CA ASP A 122 -4.66 -16.30 -21.17
C ASP A 122 -5.30 -17.68 -20.97
N ASP A 123 -4.85 -18.39 -19.94
CA ASP A 123 -5.42 -19.68 -19.57
C ASP A 123 -6.94 -19.50 -19.66
N ASP A 124 -7.64 -20.34 -20.42
CA ASP A 124 -9.10 -20.35 -20.41
C ASP A 124 -9.50 -20.49 -18.94
N ILE A 125 -9.80 -19.37 -18.27
CA ILE A 125 -10.18 -19.35 -16.87
C ILE A 125 -11.54 -20.04 -16.87
N GLU A 126 -11.54 -21.36 -16.68
CA GLU A 126 -12.72 -22.23 -16.80
C GLU A 126 -13.88 -21.73 -15.94
N ASP A 127 -13.55 -20.99 -14.88
CA ASP A 127 -14.51 -20.33 -14.01
C ASP A 127 -13.97 -19.00 -13.45
N LEU A 128 -14.33 -17.90 -14.12
CA LEU A 128 -14.05 -16.54 -13.65
C LEU A 128 -14.66 -16.28 -12.25
N ASP A 129 -15.75 -16.97 -11.91
CA ASP A 129 -16.47 -16.83 -10.64
C ASP A 129 -15.78 -17.57 -9.47
N THR A 130 -14.76 -18.38 -9.76
CA THR A 130 -13.94 -19.07 -8.75
C THR A 130 -12.49 -18.55 -8.72
N TYR A 131 -12.08 -17.79 -9.73
CA TYR A 131 -10.71 -17.30 -9.86
C TYR A 131 -10.33 -16.31 -8.75
N GLY A 132 -9.27 -16.60 -8.00
CA GLY A 132 -8.81 -15.74 -6.91
C GLY A 132 -9.49 -15.98 -5.55
N ILE A 133 -10.50 -16.87 -5.49
CA ILE A 133 -11.08 -17.31 -4.23
C ILE A 133 -10.12 -18.30 -3.56
N ASP A 134 -9.55 -17.88 -2.43
CA ASP A 134 -8.86 -18.80 -1.52
C ASP A 134 -9.89 -19.44 -0.58
N TRP A 135 -10.41 -20.60 -0.98
CA TRP A 135 -11.45 -21.33 -0.25
C TRP A 135 -11.01 -21.77 1.16
N GLU A 136 -9.70 -21.97 1.37
CA GLU A 136 -9.14 -22.31 2.68
C GLU A 136 -9.14 -21.09 3.60
N GLU A 137 -8.84 -19.92 3.07
CA GLU A 137 -8.72 -18.67 3.83
C GLU A 137 -10.00 -17.86 3.96
N LEU A 138 -11.05 -18.18 3.18
CA LEU A 138 -12.37 -17.58 3.29
C LEU A 138 -12.95 -17.64 4.72
N HIS A 139 -12.55 -18.64 5.50
CA HIS A 139 -13.00 -18.85 6.88
C HIS A 139 -12.12 -18.14 7.92
N ASN A 140 -11.05 -17.44 7.50
CA ASN A 140 -10.14 -16.78 8.42
C ASN A 140 -10.75 -15.49 8.97
N ALA A 141 -11.19 -15.54 10.23
CA ALA A 141 -11.84 -14.43 10.92
C ALA A 141 -10.98 -13.15 10.97
N ASP A 142 -9.65 -13.28 11.04
CA ASP A 142 -8.75 -12.11 11.09
C ASP A 142 -8.74 -11.36 9.74
N ILE A 143 -8.72 -12.09 8.62
CA ILE A 143 -8.73 -11.49 7.28
C ILE A 143 -10.09 -10.85 7.00
N MET A 144 -11.18 -11.52 7.40
CA MET A 144 -12.53 -11.00 7.26
C MET A 144 -12.76 -9.76 8.13
N ALA A 145 -12.22 -9.73 9.36
CA ALA A 145 -12.28 -8.55 10.22
C ALA A 145 -11.46 -7.38 9.66
N HIS A 146 -10.22 -7.65 9.22
CA HIS A 146 -9.39 -6.62 8.57
C HIS A 146 -10.07 -6.05 7.33
N HIS A 147 -10.68 -6.89 6.50
CA HIS A 147 -11.47 -6.47 5.35
C HIS A 147 -12.64 -5.58 5.78
N ALA A 148 -13.47 -6.02 6.72
CA ALA A 148 -14.64 -5.26 7.19
C ALA A 148 -14.28 -3.90 7.81
N GLU A 149 -13.09 -3.78 8.40
CA GLU A 149 -12.58 -2.52 8.96
C GLU A 149 -12.12 -1.53 7.87
N HIS A 150 -11.60 -2.01 6.73
CA HIS A 150 -10.94 -1.17 5.73
C HIS A 150 -11.73 -0.98 4.43
N ASN A 151 -12.64 -1.91 4.11
CA ASN A 151 -13.48 -1.88 2.91
C ASN A 151 -14.94 -1.78 3.35
N ASN A 152 -15.50 -0.57 3.32
CA ASN A 152 -16.92 -0.35 3.57
C ASN A 152 -17.72 -0.88 2.36
N ASP A 153 -18.80 -1.66 2.56
CA ASP A 153 -19.65 -2.32 1.54
C ASP A 153 -20.34 -1.35 0.52
N GLN A 154 -19.93 -0.09 0.45
CA GLN A 154 -20.52 0.96 -0.39
C GLN A 154 -20.14 0.86 -1.88
N GLU A 155 -19.29 -0.09 -2.27
CA GLU A 155 -18.90 -0.30 -3.68
C GLU A 155 -19.86 -1.21 -4.48
N LEU A 156 -20.92 -1.72 -3.85
CA LEU A 156 -21.97 -2.45 -4.55
C LEU A 156 -22.92 -1.46 -5.22
N GLY A 157 -22.95 -1.46 -6.56
CA GLY A 157 -23.92 -0.68 -7.33
C GLY A 157 -25.38 -1.03 -6.96
N PRO A 158 -26.35 -0.15 -7.26
CA PRO A 158 -27.76 -0.38 -6.94
C PRO A 158 -28.30 -1.72 -7.48
N ASP A 159 -27.76 -2.20 -8.60
CA ASP A 159 -28.13 -3.47 -9.23
C ASP A 159 -27.64 -4.72 -8.47
N ALA A 160 -26.56 -4.60 -7.69
CA ALA A 160 -26.06 -5.68 -6.82
C ALA A 160 -26.87 -5.80 -5.51
N LEU A 161 -27.53 -4.71 -5.09
CA LEU A 161 -28.50 -4.71 -3.99
C LEU A 161 -29.85 -5.33 -4.43
N GLU A 162 -30.22 -5.24 -5.70
CA GLU A 162 -31.45 -5.84 -6.25
C GLU A 162 -31.28 -7.33 -6.60
N ASN A 163 -30.12 -7.73 -7.13
CA ASN A 163 -29.83 -9.12 -7.45
C ASN A 163 -28.48 -9.57 -6.86
N PRO A 164 -28.50 -10.33 -5.75
CA PRO A 164 -27.27 -10.83 -5.12
C PRO A 164 -26.51 -11.86 -5.97
N PHE A 165 -27.06 -12.29 -7.10
CA PHE A 165 -26.43 -13.20 -8.08
C PHE A 165 -25.98 -12.49 -9.36
N SER A 166 -26.02 -11.15 -9.38
CA SER A 166 -25.61 -10.35 -10.54
C SER A 166 -24.09 -10.11 -10.55
N ASN A 167 -23.44 -10.43 -11.67
CA ASN A 167 -22.04 -10.09 -11.95
C ASN A 167 -21.92 -8.71 -12.64
N VAL A 168 -22.61 -7.68 -12.13
CA VAL A 168 -22.48 -6.30 -12.63
C VAL A 168 -21.37 -5.56 -11.86
N GLY A 169 -20.31 -5.20 -12.59
CA GLY A 169 -19.18 -4.39 -12.10
C GLY A 169 -19.60 -3.05 -11.49
N PRO A 170 -18.82 -2.47 -10.55
CA PRO A 170 -19.09 -1.13 -10.04
C PRO A 170 -19.06 -0.15 -11.21
N HIS A 171 -20.05 0.73 -11.29
CA HIS A 171 -20.11 1.77 -12.31
C HIS A 171 -18.97 2.79 -12.21
N GLN A 172 -18.25 2.82 -11.08
CA GLN A 172 -17.16 3.73 -10.81
C GLN A 172 -16.01 2.96 -10.14
N LEU A 173 -14.82 3.06 -10.73
CA LEU A 173 -13.59 2.55 -10.11
C LEU A 173 -13.21 3.43 -8.91
N SER A 174 -12.58 2.84 -7.90
CA SER A 174 -12.01 3.57 -6.77
C SER A 174 -10.90 4.50 -7.28
N HIS A 175 -11.21 5.80 -7.38
CA HIS A 175 -10.24 6.84 -7.72
C HIS A 175 -9.69 7.44 -6.43
N VAL A 176 -8.48 7.04 -6.04
CA VAL A 176 -7.76 7.66 -4.91
C VAL A 176 -6.89 8.78 -5.46
N ASP A 177 -7.30 10.02 -5.23
CA ASP A 177 -6.49 11.19 -5.53
C ASP A 177 -5.52 11.47 -4.37
N VAL A 178 -4.24 11.14 -4.55
CA VAL A 178 -3.19 11.43 -3.57
C VAL A 178 -2.60 12.80 -3.89
N GLN A 179 -3.20 13.85 -3.34
CA GLN A 179 -2.67 15.21 -3.46
C GLN A 179 -1.38 15.34 -2.64
N GLU A 180 -0.30 15.85 -3.26
CA GLU A 180 0.94 16.13 -2.52
C GLU A 180 0.69 17.28 -1.52
N PRO A 181 1.08 17.13 -0.24
CA PRO A 181 0.85 18.17 0.75
C PRO A 181 1.66 19.42 0.37
N LEU A 182 0.98 20.57 0.32
CA LEU A 182 1.59 21.83 -0.06
C LEU A 182 2.67 22.23 0.94
N CYS A 183 3.89 22.49 0.43
CA CYS A 183 4.97 22.99 1.26
C CYS A 183 4.62 24.40 1.78
N PRO A 184 4.61 24.62 3.10
CA PRO A 184 4.31 25.93 3.68
C PRO A 184 5.43 26.97 3.53
N PHE A 185 6.63 26.54 3.12
CA PHE A 185 7.85 27.33 3.20
C PHE A 185 8.44 27.67 1.83
N THR A 186 9.19 28.76 1.77
CA THR A 186 10.02 29.10 0.62
C THR A 186 11.19 28.11 0.48
N PRO A 187 11.78 27.95 -0.72
CA PRO A 187 12.93 27.07 -0.92
C PRO A 187 14.13 27.38 -0.01
N GLU A 188 14.32 28.67 0.32
CA GLU A 188 15.40 29.12 1.22
C GLU A 188 15.15 28.67 2.67
N GLN A 189 13.90 28.77 3.15
CA GLN A 189 13.50 28.28 4.48
C GLN A 189 13.63 26.75 4.56
N VAL A 190 13.26 26.01 3.50
CA VAL A 190 13.43 24.55 3.45
C VAL A 190 14.92 24.18 3.50
N ALA A 191 15.77 24.88 2.74
CA ALA A 191 17.22 24.65 2.80
C ALA A 191 17.80 24.94 4.20
N GLY A 192 17.27 25.96 4.89
CA GLY A 192 17.61 26.25 6.28
C GLY A 192 17.21 25.11 7.25
N LEU A 193 16.01 24.56 7.07
CA LEU A 193 15.56 23.39 7.82
C LEU A 193 16.45 22.17 7.54
N ASP A 194 16.79 21.90 6.29
CA ASP A 194 17.66 20.78 5.91
C ASP A 194 19.06 20.91 6.52
N ALA A 195 19.62 22.12 6.51
CA ALA A 195 20.89 22.40 7.16
C ALA A 195 20.81 22.18 8.69
N HIS A 196 19.71 22.58 9.32
CA HIS A 196 19.46 22.35 10.76
C HIS A 196 19.37 20.84 11.07
N LEU A 197 18.61 20.10 10.26
CA LEU A 197 18.44 18.65 10.44
C LEU A 197 19.74 17.87 10.19
N ALA A 198 20.59 18.33 9.26
CA ALA A 198 21.88 17.72 9.00
C ALA A 198 22.85 17.81 10.20
N LEU A 199 22.72 18.83 11.05
CA LEU A 199 23.48 18.96 12.29
C LEU A 199 22.98 18.01 13.39
N ASN A 200 21.76 17.50 13.26
CA ASN A 200 21.17 16.61 14.25
C ASN A 200 21.73 15.19 14.09
N LEU A 201 22.49 14.73 15.09
CA LEU A 201 23.13 13.40 15.12
C LEU A 201 22.14 12.24 15.03
N HIS A 202 20.85 12.49 15.29
CA HIS A 202 19.81 11.47 15.28
C HIS A 202 19.05 11.36 13.96
N SER A 203 19.32 12.23 12.98
CA SER A 203 18.64 12.27 11.67
C SER A 203 18.70 10.94 10.91
N GLN A 204 19.79 10.19 11.05
CA GLN A 204 20.00 8.90 10.37
C GLN A 204 19.54 7.67 11.18
N SER A 205 19.06 7.86 12.40
CA SER A 205 18.70 6.75 13.29
C SER A 205 17.40 6.05 12.84
N ARG A 206 17.41 4.71 12.82
CA ARG A 206 16.20 3.91 12.62
C ARG A 206 15.34 3.78 13.89
N ASN A 207 15.82 4.28 15.02
CA ASN A 207 15.11 4.20 16.30
C ASN A 207 13.94 5.20 16.35
N MET A 208 12.75 4.74 16.74
CA MET A 208 11.55 5.57 16.84
C MET A 208 11.66 6.71 17.86
N ASN A 209 12.39 6.52 18.96
CA ASN A 209 12.62 7.57 19.96
C ASN A 209 13.54 8.68 19.40
N SER A 210 14.53 8.30 18.59
CA SER A 210 15.37 9.25 17.86
C SER A 210 14.54 10.04 16.85
N ARG A 211 13.70 9.35 16.05
CA ARG A 211 12.79 9.99 15.08
C ARG A 211 11.80 10.93 15.76
N ARG A 212 11.29 10.56 16.95
CA ARG A 212 10.46 11.44 17.78
C ARG A 212 11.21 12.71 18.18
N SER A 213 12.48 12.60 18.55
CA SER A 213 13.31 13.76 18.91
C SER A 213 13.54 14.67 17.70
N VAL A 214 13.80 14.08 16.53
CA VAL A 214 13.91 14.82 15.25
C VAL A 214 12.61 15.54 14.92
N TRP A 215 11.45 14.91 15.10
CA TRP A 215 10.15 15.56 14.91
C TRP A 215 9.98 16.79 15.81
N ILE A 216 10.25 16.65 17.11
CA ILE A 216 10.08 17.74 18.09
C ILE A 216 10.99 18.92 17.75
N ASP A 217 12.25 18.63 17.40
CA ASP A 217 13.25 19.62 17.00
C ASP A 217 12.85 20.35 15.70
N ALA A 218 12.49 19.59 14.66
CA ALA A 218 12.03 20.14 13.39
C ALA A 218 10.78 20.99 13.54
N LEU A 219 9.80 20.53 14.33
CA LEU A 219 8.57 21.28 14.59
C LEU A 219 8.85 22.57 15.35
N SER A 220 9.79 22.56 16.30
CA SER A 220 10.22 23.76 17.01
C SER A 220 10.87 24.76 16.05
N TYR A 221 11.74 24.30 15.16
CA TYR A 221 12.38 25.14 14.15
C TYR A 221 11.35 25.76 13.19
N CYS A 222 10.40 24.95 12.69
CA CYS A 222 9.32 25.41 11.83
C CYS A 222 8.45 26.48 12.49
N ARG A 223 8.16 26.35 13.80
CA ARG A 223 7.43 27.37 14.57
C ARG A 223 8.20 28.68 14.65
N GLN A 224 9.51 28.62 14.91
CA GLN A 224 10.35 29.80 14.98
C GLN A 224 10.44 30.54 13.64
N LEU A 225 10.47 29.81 12.52
CA LEU A 225 10.42 30.40 11.18
C LEU A 225 9.14 31.21 10.98
N TYR A 226 7.99 30.66 11.39
CA TYR A 226 6.69 31.34 11.29
C TYR A 226 6.55 32.54 12.23
N ASP A 227 7.13 32.48 13.42
CA ASP A 227 7.10 33.60 14.38
C ASP A 227 8.06 34.75 13.97
N SER A 228 8.94 34.51 13.01
CA SER A 228 9.95 35.48 12.52
C SER A 228 9.56 36.25 11.25
N GLU A 229 8.40 35.94 10.67
CA GLU A 229 7.74 36.73 9.61
C GLU A 229 6.78 37.78 10.20
#